data_AF-A0A937A1R5-F1
#
_entry.id   AF-A0A937A1R5-F1
#
_cell.length_a   1.000
_cell.length_b   1.000
_cell.length_c   1.000
_cell.angle_alpha   90.00
_cell.angle_beta   90.00
_cell.angle_gamma   90.00
#
_symmetry.space_group_name_H-M   'P 1'
#
loop_
_entity.id
_entity.type
_entity.pdbx_description
1 polymer ?
#
loop_
_entity_poly.entity_id
_entity_poly.type
_entity_poly.pdbx_seq_one_letter_code
_entity_poly.pdbx_strand_id
1 'polypeptide(L)'
;MAEDVNGLLAKRFDKVASPPKATKAVIPEGSEATANHGGMGAVLFVVYVGKDGRVKDVRILESPNQYLSEDVIKAFMQWEFTPLAGDGEPKEFNFKLRIPFHLRRVA
;
A
#
# COMPACT_ATOMS: atom_id res chain seq x y z
N MET A 1 -23.36 15.65 -8.12
CA MET A 1 -23.70 14.50 -7.25
C MET A 1 -22.39 13.79 -6.96
N ALA A 2 -21.69 14.21 -5.91
CA ALA A 2 -20.43 13.61 -5.49
C ALA A 2 -20.74 12.84 -4.22
N GLU A 3 -21.02 11.55 -4.37
CA GLU A 3 -21.31 10.66 -3.25
C GLU A 3 -20.02 10.52 -2.43
N ASP A 4 -20.02 11.13 -1.25
CA ASP A 4 -19.46 10.72 0.05
C ASP A 4 -18.39 9.59 0.10
N VAL A 5 -17.44 9.54 -0.83
CA VAL A 5 -16.31 8.60 -0.79
C VAL A 5 -15.43 8.82 0.44
N ASN A 6 -15.50 10.01 1.04
CA ASN A 6 -14.74 10.40 2.20
C ASN A 6 -15.36 9.93 3.54
N GLY A 7 -16.69 9.77 3.61
CA GLY A 7 -17.37 9.29 4.82
C GLY A 7 -17.21 7.78 5.08
N LEU A 8 -16.98 6.99 4.02
CA LEU A 8 -16.66 5.56 4.15
C LEU A 8 -15.21 5.31 4.61
N LEU A 9 -14.31 6.28 4.43
CA LEU A 9 -12.90 6.19 4.81
C LEU A 9 -12.67 6.42 6.31
N ALA A 10 -13.52 7.20 6.96
CA ALA A 10 -13.32 7.59 8.36
C ALA A 10 -13.79 6.53 9.38
N LYS A 11 -14.52 5.48 8.96
CA LYS A 11 -15.34 4.70 9.87
C LYS A 11 -14.78 3.36 10.38
N ARG A 12 -13.58 2.92 10.00
CA ARG A 12 -13.22 1.49 10.20
C ARG A 12 -11.79 1.15 10.61
N PHE A 13 -11.04 2.00 11.30
CA PHE A 13 -9.61 1.74 11.41
C PHE A 13 -9.08 1.87 12.83
N ASP A 14 -9.15 0.74 13.54
CA ASP A 14 -8.58 0.54 14.88
C ASP A 14 -7.06 0.72 14.84
N LYS A 15 -6.51 1.46 15.81
CA LYS A 15 -5.06 1.62 16.00
C LYS A 15 -4.46 0.24 16.22
N VAL A 16 -3.67 -0.23 15.26
CA VAL A 16 -2.92 -1.46 15.45
C VAL A 16 -1.84 -1.27 16.51
N ALA A 17 -1.88 -2.07 17.59
CA ALA A 17 -0.95 -1.96 18.73
C ALA A 17 0.50 -2.42 18.40
N SER A 18 0.73 -3.09 17.28
CA SER A 18 2.08 -3.46 16.80
C SER A 18 2.12 -3.52 15.28
N PRO A 19 3.20 -3.02 14.65
CA PRO A 19 3.34 -3.06 13.20
C PRO A 19 3.32 -4.52 12.73
N PRO A 20 2.42 -4.88 11.81
CA PRO A 20 2.30 -6.24 11.31
C PRO A 20 3.57 -6.61 10.57
N LYS A 21 4.10 -7.81 10.84
CA LYS A 21 5.28 -8.31 10.15
C LYS A 21 4.87 -8.78 8.75
N ALA A 22 5.42 -8.15 7.71
CA ALA A 22 5.31 -8.65 6.35
C ALA A 22 6.00 -10.01 6.25
N THR A 23 5.24 -11.05 5.92
CA THR A 23 5.77 -12.41 5.67
C THR A 23 6.25 -12.53 4.24
N LYS A 24 5.62 -11.81 3.31
CA LYS A 24 6.04 -11.68 1.92
C LYS A 24 6.00 -10.22 1.51
N ALA A 25 7.18 -9.69 1.18
CA ALA A 25 7.33 -8.33 0.68
C ALA A 25 7.88 -8.38 -0.74
N VAL A 26 7.09 -7.85 -1.68
CA VAL A 26 7.50 -7.63 -3.08
C VAL A 26 7.79 -6.15 -3.23
N ILE A 27 9.06 -5.78 -3.32
CA ILE A 27 9.40 -4.37 -3.54
C ILE A 27 8.89 -4.00 -4.95
N PRO A 28 8.15 -2.89 -5.12
CA PRO A 28 7.78 -2.43 -6.45
C PRO A 28 9.06 -2.08 -7.21
N GLU A 29 9.46 -2.94 -8.14
CA GLU A 29 10.43 -2.59 -9.16
C GLU A 29 9.71 -1.69 -10.15
N GLY A 30 10.20 -0.46 -10.33
CA GLY A 30 9.62 0.45 -11.30
C GLY A 30 9.67 -0.18 -12.68
N SER A 31 8.52 -0.25 -13.35
CA SER A 31 8.41 -0.77 -14.72
C SER A 31 9.18 0.11 -15.71
N GLU A 32 9.44 -0.42 -16.91
CA GLU A 32 10.05 0.36 -18.00
C GLU A 32 9.22 1.60 -18.37
N ALA A 33 7.89 1.52 -18.24
CA ALA A 33 6.98 2.65 -18.41
C ALA A 33 7.22 3.74 -17.34
N THR A 34 7.41 3.35 -16.09
CA THR A 34 7.79 4.23 -14.98
C THR A 34 9.18 4.85 -15.19
N ALA A 35 10.16 4.06 -15.66
CA ALA A 35 11.50 4.55 -15.95
C ALA A 35 11.49 5.62 -17.06
N ASN A 36 10.73 5.39 -18.14
CA ASN A 36 10.62 6.32 -19.27
C ASN A 36 9.88 7.63 -18.94
N HIS A 37 9.01 7.65 -17.93
CA HIS A 37 8.22 8.83 -17.55
C HIS A 37 8.77 9.58 -16.33
N GLY A 38 10.06 9.43 -16.03
CA GLY A 38 10.68 10.12 -14.89
C GLY A 38 10.15 9.58 -13.57
N GLY A 39 10.28 8.27 -13.35
CA GLY A 39 9.84 7.50 -12.19
C GLY A 39 10.51 7.83 -10.85
N MET A 40 10.75 9.11 -10.58
CA MET A 40 11.29 9.61 -9.31
C MET A 40 10.20 10.29 -8.51
N GLY A 41 10.28 10.17 -7.18
CA GLY A 41 9.36 10.83 -6.25
C GLY A 41 8.96 9.91 -5.11
N ALA A 42 7.95 10.28 -4.34
CA ALA A 42 7.43 9.43 -3.27
C ALA A 42 5.94 9.16 -3.49
N VAL A 43 5.56 7.89 -3.38
CA VAL A 43 4.15 7.48 -3.43
C VAL A 43 3.67 7.28 -2.00
N LEU A 44 2.60 7.99 -1.63
CA LEU A 44 1.89 7.84 -0.37
C LEU A 44 0.61 7.04 -0.62
N PHE A 45 0.41 5.96 0.13
CA PHE A 45 -0.74 5.10 -0.04
C PHE A 45 -1.16 4.43 1.27
N VAL A 46 -2.39 3.95 1.30
CA VAL A 46 -2.95 3.14 2.39
C VAL A 46 -3.15 1.73 1.88
N VAL A 47 -2.68 0.76 2.67
CA VAL A 47 -2.85 -0.66 2.40
C VAL A 47 -3.89 -1.20 3.35
N TYR A 48 -4.87 -1.93 2.83
CA TYR A 48 -5.90 -2.62 3.62
C TYR A 48 -5.60 -4.10 3.63
N VAL A 49 -5.47 -4.66 4.83
CA VAL A 49 -5.14 -6.08 5.04
C VAL A 49 -6.31 -6.76 5.71
N GLY A 50 -6.72 -7.89 5.13
CA GLY A 50 -7.75 -8.75 5.66
C GLY A 50 -7.32 -9.46 6.94
N LYS A 51 -8.30 -10.08 7.61
CA LYS A 51 -8.08 -10.93 8.79
C LYS A 51 -7.11 -12.09 8.52
N ASP A 52 -7.07 -12.55 7.28
CA ASP A 52 -6.18 -13.58 6.75
C ASP A 52 -4.74 -13.10 6.50
N GLY A 53 -4.44 -11.83 6.74
CA GLY A 53 -3.11 -11.25 6.54
C GLY A 53 -2.80 -10.89 5.08
N ARG A 54 -3.74 -11.10 4.14
CA ARG A 54 -3.56 -10.72 2.75
C ARG A 54 -4.01 -9.30 2.48
N VAL A 55 -3.28 -8.61 1.61
CA VAL A 55 -3.70 -7.29 1.15
C VAL A 55 -4.97 -7.44 0.30
N LYS A 56 -6.03 -6.71 0.68
CA LYS A 56 -7.32 -6.69 -0.01
C LYS A 56 -7.48 -5.50 -0.93
N ASP A 57 -6.95 -4.35 -0.53
CA ASP A 57 -7.09 -3.09 -1.26
C ASP A 57 -5.87 -2.21 -1.03
N VAL A 58 -5.49 -1.41 -2.02
CA VAL A 58 -4.41 -0.42 -1.93
C VAL A 58 -4.94 0.87 -2.52
N ARG A 59 -4.99 1.93 -1.69
CA ARG A 59 -5.45 3.25 -2.11
C ARG A 59 -4.31 4.24 -2.13
N ILE A 60 -4.07 4.80 -3.30
CA ILE A 60 -3.08 5.87 -3.48
C ILE A 60 -3.67 7.17 -2.94
N LEU A 61 -2.92 7.81 -2.04
CA LEU A 61 -3.25 9.13 -1.50
C LEU A 61 -2.53 10.23 -2.27
N GLU A 62 -1.26 10.00 -2.60
CA GLU A 62 -0.43 10.94 -3.33
C GLU A 62 0.56 10.15 -4.20
N SER A 63 0.68 10.55 -5.46
CA SER A 63 1.65 9.95 -6.37
C SER A 63 2.11 10.99 -7.39
N PRO A 64 3.41 11.03 -7.73
CA PRO A 64 3.92 11.92 -8.76
C PRO A 64 3.41 11.57 -10.16
N ASN A 65 3.11 10.30 -10.46
CA ASN A 65 2.52 9.89 -11.74
C ASN A 65 1.72 8.58 -11.61
N GLN A 66 0.87 8.31 -12.60
CA GLN A 66 0.01 7.13 -12.61
C GLN A 66 0.79 5.80 -12.76
N TYR A 67 1.93 5.81 -13.47
CA TYR A 67 2.73 4.60 -13.69
C TYR A 67 3.32 4.07 -12.38
N LEU A 68 3.83 4.98 -11.53
CA LEU A 68 4.30 4.66 -10.18
C LEU A 68 3.17 4.15 -9.30
N SER A 69 1.99 4.75 -9.40
CA SER A 69 0.79 4.28 -8.67
C SER A 69 0.46 2.84 -9.03
N GLU A 70 0.46 2.50 -10.32
CA GLU A 70 0.16 1.15 -10.79
C GLU A 70 1.21 0.13 -10.36
N ASP A 71 2.50 0.45 -10.45
CA ASP A 71 3.58 -0.42 -10.01
C ASP A 71 3.49 -0.69 -8.49
N VAL A 72 3.20 0.34 -7.70
CA VAL A 72 2.96 0.21 -6.26
C VAL A 72 1.77 -0.71 -5.99
N ILE A 73 0.62 -0.48 -6.63
CA ILE A 73 -0.57 -1.30 -6.42
C ILE A 73 -0.28 -2.77 -6.78
N LYS A 74 0.30 -3.04 -7.95
CA LYS A 74 0.61 -4.41 -8.41
C LYS A 74 1.59 -5.12 -7.49
N ALA A 75 2.59 -4.43 -6.96
CA ALA A 75 3.52 -5.02 -6.02
C ALA A 75 2.87 -5.29 -4.65
N PHE A 76 2.17 -4.29 -4.08
CA PHE A 76 1.56 -4.39 -2.75
C PHE A 76 0.38 -5.36 -2.69
N MET A 77 -0.35 -5.56 -3.79
CA MET A 77 -1.35 -6.62 -3.90
C MET A 77 -0.79 -8.03 -3.68
N GLN A 78 0.53 -8.22 -3.88
CA GLN A 78 1.19 -9.51 -3.67
C GLN A 78 1.80 -9.66 -2.28
N TRP A 79 1.69 -8.63 -1.43
CA TRP A 79 2.21 -8.69 -0.07
C TRP A 79 1.30 -9.53 0.81
N GLU A 80 1.95 -10.24 1.73
CA GLU A 80 1.30 -10.99 2.77
C GLU A 80 1.89 -10.54 4.10
N PHE A 81 1.01 -10.39 5.08
CA PHE A 81 1.31 -9.98 6.44
C PHE A 81 0.92 -11.10 7.38
N THR A 82 1.57 -11.13 8.54
CA THR A 82 1.14 -12.01 9.62
C THR A 82 -0.24 -11.55 10.08
N PRO A 83 -1.25 -12.46 10.12
CA PRO A 83 -2.57 -12.14 10.67
C PRO A 83 -2.42 -11.54 12.06
N LEU A 84 -2.98 -10.36 12.27
CA LEU A 84 -3.02 -9.76 13.59
C LEU A 84 -4.16 -10.41 14.36
N ALA A 85 -3.82 -11.45 15.12
CA ALA A 85 -4.70 -12.03 16.11
C ALA A 85 -4.68 -11.10 17.34
N GLY A 86 -5.61 -10.15 17.39
CA GLY A 86 -5.84 -9.35 18.58
C GLY A 86 -6.88 -10.05 19.45
N ASP A 87 -6.53 -10.43 20.68
CA ASP A 87 -7.42 -11.09 21.63
C ASP A 87 -7.95 -12.49 21.18
N GLY A 88 -7.22 -13.14 20.28
CA GLY A 88 -7.59 -14.46 19.74
C GLY A 88 -8.45 -14.40 18.47
N GLU A 89 -8.87 -13.21 18.03
CA GLU A 89 -9.61 -13.02 16.78
C GLU A 89 -8.75 -12.31 15.72
N PRO A 90 -8.71 -12.82 14.47
CA PRO A 90 -7.98 -12.16 13.41
C PRO A 90 -8.71 -10.87 12.99
N LYS A 91 -8.03 -9.73 13.17
CA LYS A 91 -8.58 -8.40 12.89
C LYS A 91 -8.13 -7.89 11.53
N GLU A 92 -9.05 -7.24 10.82
CA GLU A 92 -8.70 -6.45 9.63
C GLU A 92 -8.02 -5.16 10.08
N PHE A 93 -7.00 -4.73 9.34
CA PHE A 93 -6.26 -3.52 9.65
C PHE A 93 -5.80 -2.82 8.39
N ASN A 94 -5.34 -1.60 8.54
CA ASN A 94 -4.78 -0.81 7.46
C ASN A 94 -3.63 0.03 8.00
N PHE A 95 -2.73 0.42 7.12
CA PHE A 95 -1.64 1.31 7.49
C PHE A 95 -1.25 2.16 6.29
N LYS A 96 -0.69 3.33 6.59
CA LYS A 96 -0.21 4.28 5.60
C LYS A 96 1.28 4.07 5.39
N LEU A 97 1.70 3.94 4.13
CA LEU A 97 3.11 3.87 3.75
C LEU A 97 3.46 5.02 2.81
N ARG A 98 4.70 5.48 2.92
CA ARG A 98 5.34 6.38 1.97
C ARG A 98 6.58 5.71 1.44
N ILE A 99 6.63 5.44 0.15
CA ILE A 99 7.80 4.82 -0.48
C ILE A 99 8.45 5.82 -1.42
N PRO A 100 9.72 6.21 -1.17
CA PRO A 100 10.50 6.97 -2.13
C PRO A 100 11.01 6.05 -3.24
N PHE A 101 10.67 6.39 -4.48
CA PHE A 101 11.24 5.83 -5.69
C PHE A 101 12.47 6.65 -6.08
N HIS A 102 13.61 5.99 -6.04
CA HIS A 102 14.88 6.55 -6.48
C HIS A 102 15.22 5.90 -7.82
N LEU A 103 15.42 6.72 -8.86
CA LEU A 103 16.01 6.22 -10.09
C LEU A 103 17.45 5.80 -9.76
N ARG A 104 17.74 4.50 -9.77
CA ARG A 104 19.12 4.05 -9.79
C ARG A 104 19.65 4.38 -11.19
N ARG A 105 20.41 5.47 -11.30
CA ARG A 105 21.15 5.77 -12.53
C ARG A 105 22.15 4.63 -12.73
N VAL A 106 21.83 3.68 -13.60
CA VAL A 106 22.84 2.77 -14.15
C VAL A 106 23.65 3.60 -15.14
N ALA A 107 24.94 3.72 -14.86
CA ALA A 107 25.89 4.49 -15.66
C ALA A 107 26.27 3.73 -16.93
#